data_AF-A0A6G7X7C6-F1
#
_entry.id   AF-A0A6G7X7C6-F1
#
_cell.length_a   1.000
_cell.length_b   1.000
_cell.length_c   1.000
_cell.angle_alpha   90.00
_cell.angle_beta   90.00
_cell.angle_gamma   90.00
#
_symmetry.space_group_name_H-M   'P 1'
#
loop_
_entity.id
_entity.type
_entity.pdbx_description
1 polymer ?
#
loop_
_entity_poly.entity_id
_entity_poly.type
_entity_poly.pdbx_seq_one_letter_code
_entity_poly.pdbx_strand_id
1 'polypeptide(L)' 'MKQIKSDHQKLLQLAEKMTSTNIFCTEFESIALLRADWIIVTFDSEGKKLKIKGSSSEIVRKQTNGV' A
#
# COMPACT_ATOMS: atom_id res chain seq x y z
N MET A 1 9.08 -12.19 8.29
CA MET A 1 8.06 -11.37 8.98
C MET A 1 8.60 -10.11 9.67
N LYS A 2 9.77 -10.13 10.35
CA LYS A 2 10.31 -8.94 11.05
C LYS A 2 10.52 -7.72 10.13
N GLN A 3 10.94 -7.93 8.87
CA GLN A 3 11.18 -6.86 7.90
C GLN A 3 9.90 -6.11 7.51
N ILE A 4 8.83 -6.83 7.16
CA ILE A 4 7.54 -6.24 6.80
C ILE A 4 7.01 -5.34 7.91
N LYS A 5 7.09 -5.81 9.17
CA LYS A 5 6.67 -5.01 10.33
C LYS A 5 7.50 -3.73 10.46
N SER A 6 8.83 -3.83 10.35
CA SER A 6 9.73 -2.68 10.45
C SER A 6 9.46 -1.64 9.36
N ASP A 7 9.30 -2.08 8.12
CA ASP A 7 9.06 -1.17 7.01
C ASP A 7 7.67 -0.53 7.09
N HIS A 8 6.66 -1.28 7.52
CA HIS A 8 5.33 -0.73 7.78
C HIS A 8 5.35 0.30 8.91
N GLN A 9 6.13 0.06 9.98
CA GLN A 9 6.31 1.04 11.06
C GLN A 9 6.97 2.34 10.56
N LYS A 10 7.95 2.26 9.65
CA LYS A 10 8.54 3.46 9.03
C LYS A 10 7.52 4.21 8.16
N LEU A 11 6.69 3.50 7.41
CA LEU A 11 5.63 4.12 6.62
C LEU A 11 4.60 4.83 7.51
N LEU A 12 4.26 4.26 8.67
CA LEU A 12 3.36 4.89 9.64
C LEU A 12 3.96 6.16 10.30
N GLN A 13 5.28 6.35 10.23
CA GLN A 13 5.93 7.58 10.69
C GLN A 13 5.87 8.70 9.66
N LEU A 14 5.48 8.42 8.42
CA LEU A 14 5.18 9.46 7.45
C LEU A 14 3.92 10.18 7.95
N ALA A 15 4.03 11.47 8.24
CA ALA A 15 3.02 12.26 8.96
C ALA A 15 1.66 12.40 8.24
N GLU A 16 1.55 11.86 7.02
CA GLU A 16 0.53 12.25 6.07
C GLU A 16 -0.11 11.04 5.38
N LYS A 17 -1.16 11.32 4.62
CA LYS A 17 -2.04 10.31 4.03
C LYS A 17 -1.42 9.64 2.78
N MET A 18 -1.44 8.32 2.77
CA MET A 18 -1.34 7.52 1.55
C MET A 18 -2.73 7.32 0.94
N THR A 19 -2.86 7.55 -0.37
CA THR A 19 -4.04 7.17 -1.16
C THR A 19 -3.61 6.13 -2.17
N SER A 20 -4.26 4.96 -2.15
CA SER A 20 -4.07 3.87 -3.12
C SER A 20 -5.36 3.67 -3.91
N THR A 21 -5.25 3.61 -5.24
CA THR A 21 -6.37 3.41 -6.15
C THR A 21 -6.17 2.10 -6.91
N ASN A 22 -7.07 1.15 -6.71
CA ASN A 22 -7.07 -0.09 -7.46
C ASN A 22 -7.46 0.17 -8.93
N ILE A 23 -6.64 -0.33 -9.85
CA ILE A 23 -6.79 -0.18 -11.29
C ILE A 23 -7.49 -1.41 -11.87
N PHE A 24 -7.10 -2.61 -11.41
CA PHE A 24 -7.79 -3.84 -11.78
C PHE A 24 -7.64 -4.92 -10.69
N CYS A 25 -8.65 -5.79 -10.65
CA CYS A 25 -8.72 -6.98 -9.81
C CYS A 25 -9.00 -8.19 -10.70
N THR A 26 -8.16 -9.22 -10.60
CA THR A 26 -8.36 -10.51 -11.26
C THR A 26 -8.50 -11.60 -10.20
N GLU A 27 -9.66 -12.23 -10.14
CA GLU A 27 -9.95 -13.29 -9.18
C GLU A 27 -9.61 -14.68 -9.74
N PHE A 28 -9.12 -15.57 -8.86
CA PHE A 28 -8.89 -16.99 -9.17
C PHE A 28 -9.08 -17.83 -7.90
N GLU A 29 -10.13 -18.66 -7.88
CA GLU A 29 -10.50 -19.48 -6.72
C GLU A 29 -10.61 -18.66 -5.41
N SER A 30 -9.69 -18.90 -4.47
CA SER A 30 -9.63 -18.23 -3.17
C SER A 30 -8.61 -17.10 -3.11
N ILE A 31 -8.03 -16.71 -4.25
CA ILE A 31 -7.07 -15.61 -4.35
C ILE A 31 -7.51 -14.56 -5.37
N ALA A 32 -6.97 -13.35 -5.27
CA ALA A 32 -7.10 -12.33 -6.28
C ALA A 32 -5.78 -11.57 -6.46
N LEU A 33 -5.48 -11.17 -7.69
CA LEU A 33 -4.42 -10.25 -8.04
C LEU A 33 -4.99 -8.83 -8.11
N LEU A 34 -4.43 -7.93 -7.32
CA LEU A 34 -4.75 -6.51 -7.32
C LEU A 34 -3.58 -5.73 -7.93
N ARG A 35 -3.90 -4.75 -8.78
CA ARG A 35 -2.96 -3.73 -9.21
C ARG A 35 -3.46 -2.38 -8.72
N ALA A 36 -2.60 -1.63 -8.06
CA ALA A 36 -2.95 -0.27 -7.64
C ALA A 36 -1.81 0.71 -7.91
N ASP A 37 -2.18 1.92 -8.31
CA ASP A 37 -1.30 3.08 -8.22
C ASP A 37 -1.54 3.77 -6.89
N TRP A 38 -0.47 4.26 -6.28
CA TRP A 38 -0.55 4.93 -5.00
C TRP A 38 0.25 6.23 -4.98
N ILE A 39 -0.20 7.12 -4.11
CA ILE A 39 0.38 8.44 -3.89
C ILE A 39 0.49 8.66 -2.39
N ILE A 40 1.67 9.08 -1.95
CA ILE A 40 1.91 9.61 -0.61
C ILE A 40 2.19 11.10 -0.76
N VAL A 41 1.38 11.92 -0.11
CA VAL A 41 1.70 13.33 0.10
C VAL A 41 2.45 13.39 1.42
N THR A 42 3.59 14.07 1.50
CA THR A 42 4.39 14.21 2.73
C THR A 42 5.19 15.52 2.68
N PHE A 43 6.11 15.72 3.62
CA PHE A 43 7.06 16.83 3.63
C PHE A 43 8.50 16.30 3.68
N ASP A 44 9.43 17.05 3.09
CA ASP A 44 10.87 16.81 3.28
C ASP A 44 11.37 17.41 4.61
N SER A 45 12.68 17.29 4.87
CA SER A 45 13.32 17.82 6.06
C SER A 45 13.26 19.35 6.19
N GLU A 46 12.97 20.06 5.10
CA GLU A 46 12.82 21.53 5.07
C GLU A 46 11.35 21.95 5.20
N GLY A 47 10.43 21.00 5.38
CA GLY A 47 9.00 21.27 5.49
C GLY A 47 8.31 21.55 4.15
N LYS A 48 8.97 21.26 3.02
CA LYS A 48 8.38 21.43 1.70
C LYS A 48 7.57 20.20 1.31
N LYS A 49 6.39 20.43 0.74
CA LYS A 49 5.48 19.37 0.32
C LYS A 49 6.08 18.51 -0.78
N LEU A 50 6.17 17.22 -0.53
CA LEU A 50 6.63 16.17 -1.43
C LEU A 50 5.46 15.28 -1.84
N LYS A 51 5.46 14.86 -3.11
CA LYS A 51 4.51 13.88 -3.64
C LYS A 51 5.26 12.66 -4.15
N ILE A 52 5.21 11.57 -3.40
CA ILE A 52 5.80 10.29 -3.78
C ILE A 52 4.72 9.47 -4.49
N LYS A 53 5.07 8.87 -5.63
CA LYS A 53 4.17 8.01 -6.41
C LYS A 53 4.80 6.65 -6.59
N GLY A 54 3.96 5.64 -6.73
CA GLY A 54 4.39 4.33 -7.15
C GLY A 54 3.22 3.45 -7.51
N SER A 55 3.52 2.17 -7.67
CA SER A 55 2.52 1.17 -7.99
C SER A 55 2.78 -0.10 -7.20
N SER A 56 1.76 -0.93 -7.07
CA SER A 56 1.80 -2.18 -6.32
C SER A 56 1.10 -3.28 -7.10
N SER A 57 1.57 -4.51 -6.91
CA SER A 57 0.93 -5.73 -7.39
C SER A 57 0.82 -6.66 -6.19
N GLU A 58 -0.40 -7.03 -5.83
CA GLU A 58 -0.69 -7.67 -4.56
C GLU A 58 -1.50 -8.94 -4.81
N ILE A 59 -1.11 -10.04 -4.17
CA ILE A 59 -1.92 -11.26 -4.15
C ILE A 59 -2.63 -11.29 -2.81
N VAL A 60 -3.96 -11.20 -2.84
CA VAL A 60 -4.81 -11.36 -1.66
C VAL A 60 -5.42 -12.75 -1.66
N ARG A 61 -5.67 -13.30 -0.46
CA ARG A 61 -6.29 -14.61 -0.27
C ARG A 61 -7.48 -14.47 0.66
N LYS A 62 -8.62 -15.03 0.26
CA LYS A 62 -9.81 -15.17 1.10
C LYS A 62 -9.49 -16.10 2.27
N GLN A 63 -9.67 -15.62 3.49
CA GLN A 63 -9.53 -16.46 4.68
C GLN A 63 -10.74 -17.40 4.83
N THR A 64 -10.55 -18.53 5.50
CA THR A 64 -11.59 -19.58 5.66
C THR A 64 -12.82 -19.11 6.42
N ASN A 65 -12.68 -18.10 7.27
CA ASN A 65 -13.76 -17.44 8.02
C ASN A 65 -14.45 -16.31 7.21
N GLY A 66 -14.02 -16.04 5.98
CA GLY A 66 -14.56 -14.96 5.14
C GLY A 66 -14.22 -13.55 5.62
N VAL A 67 -13.35 -13.41 6.64
CA VAL A 67 -12.85 -12.14 7.19
C VAL A 67 -11.33 -12.08 7.04
#